data_AF-A0A7C7GT79-F1
#
_entry.id   AF-A0A7C7GT79-F1
#
_cell.length_a   1.000
_cell.length_b   1.000
_cell.length_c   1.000
_cell.angle_alpha   90.00
_cell.angle_beta   90.00
_cell.angle_gamma   90.00
#
_symmetry.space_group_name_H-M   'P 1'
#
loop_
_entity.id
_entity.type
_entity.pdbx_description
1 polymer ?
#
loop_
_entity_poly.entity_id
_entity_poly.type
_entity_poly.pdbx_seq_one_letter_code
_entity_poly.pdbx_strand_id
1 'polypeptide(L)'
;MTHEEAILKINDTIPMEVFALGEPKRKAEWKSPPSVRVCATSEVSLSRVYNAVEYWSRLGYEFGIVKKDNFSMCMNPKMGEIIITLPESGFANSNMASTRLYTDTTTGAIVKAKIFVLPKYARKDRVLEHEFGHALGWLHYRQRYHIMHPIWYYGGFDSYGIRQK
;
A
#
# COMPACT_ATOMS: atom_id res chain seq x y z
N MET A 1 51.40 -13.55 -36.34
CA MET A 1 50.13 -12.80 -36.36
C MET A 1 49.06 -13.74 -35.86
N THR A 2 48.83 -13.74 -34.55
CA THR A 2 47.89 -14.63 -33.87
C THR A 2 47.00 -13.73 -33.03
N HIS A 3 45.77 -13.51 -33.49
CA HIS A 3 44.75 -12.78 -32.75
C HIS A 3 44.23 -13.70 -31.65
N GLU A 4 44.57 -13.36 -30.42
CA GLU A 4 43.99 -13.96 -29.21
C GLU A 4 42.57 -13.41 -29.06
N GLU A 5 41.59 -14.31 -29.10
CA GLU A 5 40.18 -13.98 -28.90
C GLU A 5 39.96 -13.51 -27.46
N ALA A 6 39.57 -12.25 -27.30
CA ALA A 6 39.19 -11.70 -26.01
C ALA A 6 37.89 -12.37 -25.53
N ILE A 7 38.01 -13.38 -24.68
CA ILE A 7 36.89 -13.95 -23.93
C ILE A 7 36.35 -12.86 -22.99
N LEU A 8 35.20 -12.29 -23.35
CA LEU A 8 34.42 -11.40 -22.50
C LEU A 8 33.98 -12.20 -21.26
N LYS A 9 34.71 -12.03 -20.16
CA LYS A 9 34.31 -12.50 -18.83
C LYS A 9 33.04 -11.75 -18.44
N ILE A 10 31.89 -12.42 -18.58
CA ILE A 10 30.63 -11.98 -17.97
C ILE A 10 30.77 -12.22 -16.46
N ASN A 11 31.38 -11.27 -15.77
CA ASN A 11 31.38 -11.21 -14.32
C ASN A 11 30.87 -9.84 -13.91
N ASP A 12 29.57 -9.77 -13.68
CA ASP A 12 28.94 -8.85 -12.71
C ASP A 12 27.47 -9.24 -12.56
N THR A 13 27.21 -10.44 -12.04
CA THR A 13 25.98 -10.62 -11.25
C THR A 13 26.21 -9.85 -9.95
N ILE A 14 25.92 -8.54 -9.98
CA ILE A 14 25.75 -7.75 -8.77
C ILE A 14 24.76 -8.54 -7.90
N PRO A 15 25.12 -8.97 -6.68
CA PRO A 15 24.17 -9.60 -5.79
C PRO A 15 23.07 -8.57 -5.56
N MET A 16 21.94 -8.78 -6.24
CA MET A 16 20.77 -7.98 -6.03
C MET A 16 20.39 -8.24 -4.57
N GLU A 17 20.40 -7.22 -3.71
CA GLU A 17 19.95 -7.37 -2.33
C GLU A 17 18.43 -7.67 -2.36
N VAL A 18 18.09 -8.96 -2.53
CA VAL A 18 16.72 -9.49 -2.48
C VAL A 18 16.26 -9.64 -1.01
N PHE A 19 17.18 -9.53 -0.05
CA PHE A 19 16.91 -9.80 1.35
C PHE A 19 16.76 -8.49 2.14
N ALA A 20 15.62 -8.32 2.81
CA ALA A 20 15.51 -7.37 3.92
C ALA A 20 15.88 -8.05 5.24
N LEU A 21 16.42 -7.28 6.18
CA LEU A 21 16.71 -7.77 7.53
C LEU A 21 15.40 -7.91 8.32
N GLY A 22 15.06 -9.16 8.70
CA GLY A 22 13.91 -9.49 9.55
C GLY A 22 12.59 -9.67 8.80
N GLU A 23 11.51 -9.88 9.56
CA GLU A 23 10.16 -10.06 9.02
C GLU A 23 9.40 -8.73 8.89
N PRO A 24 8.41 -8.63 7.99
CA PRO A 24 7.49 -7.50 7.95
C PRO A 24 6.85 -7.25 9.32
N LYS A 25 6.68 -5.98 9.69
CA LYS A 25 6.12 -5.59 10.99
C LYS A 25 4.74 -4.95 10.84
N ARG A 26 3.79 -5.40 11.64
CA ARG A 26 2.45 -4.81 11.77
C ARG A 26 2.41 -3.97 13.06
N LYS A 27 2.11 -2.67 12.95
CA LYS A 27 2.13 -1.75 14.10
C LYS A 27 0.82 -1.73 14.91
N ALA A 28 -0.29 -2.08 14.26
CA ALA A 28 -1.63 -2.06 14.84
C ALA A 28 -2.56 -2.91 13.98
N GLU A 29 -3.72 -3.28 14.52
CA GLU A 29 -4.67 -4.19 13.88
C GLU A 29 -6.08 -3.65 14.03
N TRP A 30 -6.96 -4.01 13.09
CA TRP A 30 -8.38 -3.73 13.22
C TRP A 30 -9.05 -4.76 14.12
N LYS A 31 -9.93 -4.31 15.04
CA LYS A 31 -10.78 -5.21 15.83
C LYS A 31 -11.88 -5.88 15.01
N SER A 32 -12.29 -5.24 13.93
CA SER A 32 -13.34 -5.73 13.03
C SER A 32 -13.05 -5.28 11.60
N PRO A 33 -13.48 -6.04 10.58
CA PRO A 33 -13.24 -5.70 9.18
C PRO A 33 -13.68 -4.28 8.83
N PRO A 34 -12.80 -3.41 8.32
CA PRO A 34 -13.18 -2.05 7.99
C PRO A 34 -13.98 -1.98 6.69
N SER A 35 -14.95 -1.07 6.63
CA SER A 35 -15.60 -0.68 5.36
C SER A 35 -14.74 0.32 4.61
N VAL A 36 -14.89 0.39 3.28
CA VAL A 36 -14.11 1.28 2.42
C VAL A 36 -15.01 2.33 1.80
N ARG A 37 -14.64 3.60 1.94
CA ARG A 37 -15.36 4.72 1.36
C ARG A 37 -14.47 5.53 0.43
N VAL A 38 -14.91 5.70 -0.80
CA VAL A 38 -14.14 6.36 -1.86
C VAL A 38 -14.76 7.70 -2.17
N CYS A 39 -14.05 8.79 -1.88
CA CYS A 39 -14.55 10.12 -2.17
C CYS A 39 -14.55 10.38 -3.68
N ALA A 40 -15.66 10.89 -4.21
CA ALA A 40 -15.78 11.18 -5.64
C ALA A 40 -14.68 12.12 -6.17
N THR A 41 -14.21 13.03 -5.32
CA THR A 41 -13.12 13.97 -5.62
C THR A 41 -11.76 13.32 -5.79
N SER A 42 -11.54 12.09 -5.29
CA SER A 42 -10.24 11.41 -5.41
C SER A 42 -9.91 10.94 -6.83
N GLU A 43 -10.90 10.93 -7.73
CA GLU A 43 -10.81 10.37 -9.09
C GLU A 43 -10.43 8.88 -9.15
N VAL A 44 -10.37 8.20 -8.00
CA VAL A 44 -10.14 6.76 -7.93
C VAL A 44 -11.43 6.03 -8.33
N SER A 45 -11.35 5.15 -9.33
CA SER A 45 -12.49 4.34 -9.74
C SER A 45 -12.78 3.25 -8.71
N LEU A 46 -14.05 2.88 -8.54
CA LEU A 46 -14.42 1.75 -7.67
C LEU A 46 -13.74 0.45 -8.10
N SER A 47 -13.59 0.20 -9.40
CA SER A 47 -12.87 -0.97 -9.91
C SER A 47 -11.43 -1.05 -9.39
N ARG A 48 -10.73 0.08 -9.33
CA ARG A 48 -9.36 0.14 -8.82
C ARG A 48 -9.29 -0.20 -7.33
N VAL A 49 -10.29 0.26 -6.58
CA VAL A 49 -10.42 -0.04 -5.14
C VAL A 49 -10.76 -1.51 -4.92
N TYR A 50 -11.69 -2.07 -5.70
CA TYR A 50 -12.01 -3.49 -5.62
C TYR A 50 -10.81 -4.38 -5.90
N ASN A 51 -9.99 -4.08 -6.92
CA ASN A 51 -8.78 -4.85 -7.19
C ASN A 51 -7.80 -4.82 -6.00
N ALA A 52 -7.64 -3.67 -5.35
CA ALA A 52 -6.75 -3.55 -4.20
C ALA A 52 -7.31 -4.29 -2.97
N VAL A 53 -8.60 -4.18 -2.72
CA VAL A 53 -9.31 -4.93 -1.65
C VAL A 53 -9.21 -6.43 -1.91
N GLU A 54 -9.39 -6.87 -3.15
CA GLU A 54 -9.31 -8.28 -3.55
C GLU A 54 -7.88 -8.83 -3.34
N TYR A 55 -6.84 -8.06 -3.69
CA TYR A 55 -5.45 -8.44 -3.42
C TYR A 55 -5.25 -8.81 -1.95
N TRP A 56 -5.69 -7.95 -1.02
CA TRP A 56 -5.58 -8.21 0.42
C TRP A 56 -6.54 -9.31 0.90
N SER A 57 -7.72 -9.42 0.29
CA SER A 57 -8.67 -10.48 0.61
C SER A 57 -8.10 -11.88 0.32
N ARG A 58 -7.37 -12.02 -0.80
CA ARG A 58 -6.63 -13.25 -1.14
C ARG A 58 -5.47 -13.56 -0.16
N LEU A 59 -5.06 -12.59 0.64
CA LEU A 59 -4.09 -12.75 1.73
C LEU A 59 -4.75 -13.00 3.10
N GLY A 60 -6.08 -13.18 3.15
CA GLY A 60 -6.84 -13.50 4.36
C GLY A 60 -7.36 -12.28 5.13
N TYR A 61 -7.38 -11.09 4.52
CA TYR A 61 -7.94 -9.89 5.15
C TYR A 61 -9.40 -9.71 4.77
N GLU A 62 -10.22 -9.38 5.74
CA GLU A 62 -11.63 -9.10 5.50
C GLU A 62 -11.91 -7.61 5.42
N PHE A 63 -12.89 -7.26 4.59
CA PHE A 63 -13.38 -5.90 4.42
C PHE A 63 -14.90 -5.90 4.46
N GLY A 64 -15.47 -4.81 4.97
CA GLY A 64 -16.89 -4.54 4.87
C GLY A 64 -17.28 -4.01 3.49
N ILE A 65 -18.29 -3.15 3.46
CA ILE A 65 -18.83 -2.61 2.21
C ILE A 65 -17.83 -1.62 1.59
N VAL A 66 -17.62 -1.74 0.28
CA VAL A 66 -16.92 -0.74 -0.54
C VAL A 66 -17.95 0.14 -1.23
N LYS A 67 -17.90 1.46 -1.00
CA LYS A 67 -18.85 2.40 -1.61
C LYS A 67 -18.20 3.69 -2.07
N LYS A 68 -18.76 4.28 -3.12
CA LYS A 68 -18.43 5.64 -3.55
C LYS A 68 -19.30 6.64 -2.79
N ASP A 69 -18.68 7.71 -2.33
CA ASP A 69 -19.33 8.81 -1.65
C ASP A 69 -19.25 10.07 -2.53
N ASN A 70 -20.41 10.52 -2.99
CA ASN A 70 -20.55 11.69 -3.86
C ASN A 70 -20.73 13.00 -3.09
N PHE A 71 -20.73 12.97 -1.76
CA PHE A 71 -20.87 14.18 -0.95
C PHE A 71 -19.55 14.97 -0.91
N SER A 72 -19.66 16.30 -1.02
CA SER A 72 -18.52 17.24 -0.98
C SER A 72 -17.74 17.20 0.35
N MET A 73 -18.37 16.74 1.43
CA MET A 73 -17.76 16.61 2.76
C MET A 73 -17.09 15.25 2.99
N CYS A 74 -16.82 14.48 1.93
CA CYS A 74 -16.07 13.23 2.01
C CYS A 74 -14.59 13.50 2.30
N MET A 75 -14.28 13.81 3.56
CA MET A 75 -12.90 14.08 4.01
C MET A 75 -12.61 13.41 5.36
N ASN A 76 -13.63 13.18 6.19
CA ASN A 76 -13.43 12.62 7.52
C ASN A 76 -13.86 11.15 7.56
N PRO A 77 -12.96 10.21 7.94
CA PRO A 77 -13.33 8.81 8.12
C PRO A 77 -14.25 8.64 9.35
N LYS A 78 -15.20 7.71 9.26
CA LYS A 78 -15.99 7.26 10.42
C LYS A 78 -15.28 6.08 11.11
N MET A 79 -15.71 5.73 12.32
CA MET A 79 -15.18 4.56 13.01
C MET A 79 -15.44 3.31 12.16
N GLY A 80 -14.46 2.42 12.05
CA GLY A 80 -14.56 1.23 11.21
C GLY A 80 -14.41 1.50 9.70
N GLU A 81 -13.95 2.69 9.28
CA GLU A 81 -13.78 3.02 7.86
C GLU A 81 -12.32 3.29 7.47
N ILE A 82 -11.97 2.82 6.28
CA ILE A 82 -10.87 3.32 5.46
C ILE A 82 -11.48 4.29 4.44
N ILE A 83 -11.04 5.55 4.45
CA ILE A 83 -11.46 6.54 3.44
C ILE A 83 -10.34 6.78 2.43
N ILE A 84 -10.69 6.91 1.14
CA ILE A 84 -9.78 7.28 0.06
C ILE A 84 -10.17 8.66 -0.45
N THR A 85 -9.26 9.63 -0.37
CA THR A 85 -9.54 11.03 -0.72
C THR A 85 -8.31 11.75 -1.30
N LEU A 86 -8.50 13.00 -1.73
CA LEU A 86 -7.41 13.86 -2.18
C LEU A 86 -6.50 14.28 -1.02
N PRO A 87 -5.20 14.51 -1.27
CA PRO A 87 -4.30 15.03 -0.26
C PRO A 87 -4.73 16.36 0.35
N GLU A 88 -4.47 16.54 1.65
CA GLU A 88 -4.64 17.81 2.36
C GLU A 88 -3.42 18.72 2.17
N SER A 89 -3.56 20.01 2.51
CA SER A 89 -2.46 20.99 2.51
C SER A 89 -1.26 20.47 3.31
N GLY A 90 -0.06 20.53 2.72
CA GLY A 90 1.17 20.01 3.33
C GLY A 90 1.58 18.61 2.87
N PHE A 91 0.85 18.00 1.93
CA PHE A 91 1.30 16.77 1.27
C PHE A 91 2.56 17.03 0.42
N ALA A 92 3.64 16.30 0.71
CA ALA A 92 4.88 16.44 -0.04
C ALA A 92 4.68 16.01 -1.50
N ASN A 93 5.00 16.91 -2.44
CA ASN A 93 4.85 16.67 -3.89
C ASN A 93 5.64 15.45 -4.42
N SER A 94 6.60 14.94 -3.64
CA SER A 94 7.39 13.74 -3.94
C SER A 94 6.63 12.43 -3.75
N ASN A 95 5.53 12.44 -2.97
CA ASN A 95 4.83 11.22 -2.60
C ASN A 95 3.73 10.90 -3.62
N MET A 96 3.55 9.63 -3.97
CA MET A 96 2.47 9.21 -4.87
C MET A 96 1.12 9.11 -4.13
N ALA A 97 1.20 8.60 -2.90
CA ALA A 97 0.10 8.44 -1.97
C ALA A 97 0.66 8.44 -0.53
N SER A 98 -0.23 8.44 0.46
CA SER A 98 0.13 8.30 1.87
C SER A 98 -1.07 7.80 2.66
N THR A 99 -0.81 7.05 3.74
CA THR A 99 -1.86 6.55 4.63
C THR A 99 -1.65 7.04 6.06
N ARG A 100 -2.71 7.59 6.63
CA ARG A 100 -2.79 7.96 8.05
C ARG A 100 -3.67 6.97 8.79
N LEU A 101 -3.15 6.44 9.89
CA LEU A 101 -3.89 5.58 10.81
C LEU A 101 -4.31 6.36 12.06
N TYR A 102 -5.47 6.02 12.57
CA TYR A 102 -5.99 6.48 13.85
C TYR A 102 -6.22 5.25 14.71
N THR A 103 -5.58 5.22 15.88
CA THR A 103 -5.64 4.10 16.82
C THR A 103 -6.29 4.53 18.12
N ASP A 104 -7.01 3.61 18.74
CA ASP A 104 -7.51 3.74 20.10
C ASP A 104 -6.33 3.79 21.09
N THR A 105 -6.30 4.78 21.98
CA THR A 105 -5.16 5.00 22.89
C THR A 105 -5.08 3.95 24.00
N THR A 106 -6.18 3.26 24.31
CA THR A 106 -6.23 2.25 25.36
C THR A 106 -5.85 0.87 24.82
N THR A 107 -6.37 0.50 23.65
CA THR A 107 -6.21 -0.85 23.08
C THR A 107 -5.18 -0.93 21.96
N GLY A 108 -4.72 0.21 21.43
CA GLY A 108 -3.79 0.28 20.29
C GLY A 108 -4.40 -0.15 18.95
N ALA A 109 -5.67 -0.56 18.94
CA ALA A 109 -6.35 -1.03 17.73
C ALA A 109 -6.62 0.11 16.75
N ILE A 110 -6.56 -0.19 15.45
CA ILE A 110 -6.95 0.73 14.40
C ILE A 110 -8.47 0.94 14.50
N VAL A 111 -8.87 2.20 14.53
CA VAL A 111 -10.28 2.60 14.56
C VAL A 111 -10.71 3.29 13.27
N LYS A 112 -9.78 3.93 12.57
CA LYS A 112 -9.99 4.61 11.28
C LYS A 112 -8.70 4.66 10.48
N ALA A 113 -8.81 4.72 9.15
CA ALA A 113 -7.69 5.02 8.28
C ALA A 113 -8.07 6.01 7.17
N LYS A 114 -7.08 6.75 6.69
CA LYS A 114 -7.23 7.72 5.61
C LYS A 114 -6.11 7.55 4.60
N ILE A 115 -6.46 7.18 3.38
CA ILE A 115 -5.59 7.06 2.23
C ILE A 115 -5.72 8.34 1.39
N PHE A 116 -4.60 9.01 1.18
CA PHE A 116 -4.45 10.14 0.29
C PHE A 116 -3.77 9.68 -1.00
N VAL A 117 -4.36 9.94 -2.15
CA VAL A 117 -3.75 9.59 -3.44
C VAL A 117 -3.89 10.75 -4.41
N LEU A 118 -2.78 11.11 -5.08
CA LEU A 118 -2.84 12.10 -6.14
C LEU A 118 -3.51 11.48 -7.38
N PRO A 119 -4.45 12.18 -8.05
CA PRO A 119 -5.18 11.64 -9.20
C PRO A 119 -4.30 11.03 -10.30
N LYS A 120 -3.16 11.66 -10.62
CA LYS A 120 -2.17 11.14 -11.59
C LYS A 120 -1.61 9.74 -11.25
N TYR A 121 -1.68 9.32 -9.99
CA TYR A 121 -1.20 8.02 -9.52
C TYR A 121 -2.33 7.07 -9.11
N ALA A 122 -3.58 7.52 -9.14
CA ALA A 122 -4.75 6.70 -8.77
C ALA A 122 -4.84 5.41 -9.61
N ARG A 123 -4.43 5.46 -10.88
CA ARG A 123 -4.43 4.30 -11.80
C ARG A 123 -3.14 3.50 -11.79
N LYS A 124 -2.14 3.92 -11.02
CA LYS A 124 -0.83 3.27 -11.01
C LYS A 124 -0.92 1.97 -10.21
N ASP A 125 -0.43 0.90 -10.80
CA ASP A 125 -0.43 -0.41 -10.16
C ASP A 125 0.36 -0.39 -8.86
N ARG A 126 -0.08 -1.21 -7.91
CA ARG A 126 0.50 -1.40 -6.57
C ARG A 126 0.40 -0.20 -5.63
N VAL A 127 0.14 1.01 -6.11
CA VAL A 127 0.03 2.19 -5.23
C VAL A 127 -1.10 1.99 -4.23
N LEU A 128 -2.29 1.65 -4.70
CA LEU A 128 -3.43 1.52 -3.80
C LEU A 128 -3.30 0.27 -2.90
N GLU A 129 -2.81 -0.85 -3.44
CA GLU A 129 -2.50 -2.06 -2.66
C GLU A 129 -1.52 -1.77 -1.53
N HIS A 130 -0.47 -1.01 -1.81
CA HIS A 130 0.52 -0.59 -0.81
C HIS A 130 -0.12 0.26 0.29
N GLU A 131 -0.91 1.26 -0.08
CA GLU A 131 -1.63 2.10 0.89
C GLU A 131 -2.65 1.31 1.70
N PHE A 132 -3.33 0.33 1.10
CA PHE A 132 -4.18 -0.59 1.85
C PHE A 132 -3.38 -1.41 2.87
N GLY A 133 -2.14 -1.81 2.55
CA GLY A 133 -1.26 -2.45 3.52
C GLY A 133 -0.97 -1.59 4.73
N HIS A 134 -0.69 -0.30 4.51
CA HIS A 134 -0.58 0.67 5.60
C HIS A 134 -1.89 0.86 6.34
N ALA A 135 -3.04 0.88 5.64
CA ALA A 135 -4.36 0.99 6.23
C ALA A 135 -4.71 -0.21 7.12
N LEU A 136 -4.13 -1.38 6.82
CA LEU A 136 -4.20 -2.61 7.61
C LEU A 136 -3.13 -2.70 8.70
N GLY A 137 -2.28 -1.68 8.83
CA GLY A 137 -1.28 -1.57 9.90
C GLY A 137 0.11 -2.05 9.56
N TRP A 138 0.40 -2.48 8.33
CA TRP A 138 1.74 -2.88 7.94
C TRP A 138 2.68 -1.68 7.80
N LEU A 139 3.90 -1.84 8.28
CA LEU A 139 4.98 -0.89 8.03
C LEU A 139 5.62 -1.19 6.67
N HIS A 140 6.44 -0.24 6.21
CA HIS A 140 7.30 -0.48 5.06
C HIS A 140 8.23 -1.68 5.32
N TYR A 141 8.50 -2.44 4.27
CA TYR A 141 9.43 -3.57 4.29
C TYR A 141 10.34 -3.50 3.07
N ARG A 142 11.65 -3.30 3.30
CA ARG A 142 12.65 -2.97 2.27
C ARG A 142 13.14 -4.17 1.46
N GLN A 143 12.34 -5.21 1.32
CA GLN A 143 12.61 -6.33 0.44
C GLN A 143 12.22 -5.95 -0.98
N ARG A 144 13.15 -6.10 -1.93
CA ARG A 144 12.83 -5.89 -3.35
C ARG A 144 11.68 -6.81 -3.76
N TYR A 145 10.83 -6.31 -4.65
CA TYR A 145 9.62 -6.95 -5.13
C TYR A 145 8.51 -7.15 -4.09
N HIS A 146 8.72 -6.77 -2.83
CA HIS A 146 7.67 -6.83 -1.82
C HIS A 146 6.63 -5.72 -2.01
N ILE A 147 5.36 -6.01 -1.72
CA ILE A 147 4.27 -5.05 -1.88
C ILE A 147 4.43 -3.83 -0.96
N MET A 148 5.00 -4.03 0.23
CA MET A 148 5.26 -2.98 1.22
C MET A 148 6.61 -2.26 1.04
N HIS A 149 7.27 -2.38 -0.12
CA HIS A 149 8.51 -1.65 -0.36
C HIS A 149 8.26 -0.13 -0.46
N PRO A 150 8.98 0.73 0.30
CA PRO A 150 8.72 2.17 0.35
C PRO A 150 8.97 2.91 -0.97
N ILE A 151 9.85 2.36 -1.81
CA ILE A 151 10.14 2.90 -3.14
C ILE A 151 9.39 2.05 -4.16
N TRP A 152 8.40 2.65 -4.83
CA TRP A 152 7.52 1.94 -5.78
C TRP A 152 8.28 1.15 -6.85
N TYR A 153 9.34 1.74 -7.41
CA TYR A 153 10.16 1.12 -8.45
C TYR A 153 10.78 -0.22 -8.00
N TYR A 154 11.14 -0.34 -6.72
CA TYR A 154 11.70 -1.57 -6.15
C TYR A 154 10.64 -2.50 -5.55
N GLY A 155 9.38 -2.09 -5.47
CA GLY A 155 8.32 -2.97 -4.99
C GLY A 155 7.82 -3.94 -6.07
N GLY A 156 6.97 -4.87 -5.66
CA GLY A 156 6.32 -5.85 -6.53
C GLY A 156 5.08 -6.44 -5.85
N PHE A 157 4.71 -7.67 -6.19
CA PHE A 157 3.56 -8.38 -5.61
C PHE A 157 3.95 -9.46 -4.61
N ASP A 158 5.24 -9.53 -4.21
CA ASP A 158 5.64 -10.43 -3.13
C ASP A 158 4.96 -10.00 -1.82
N SER A 159 4.37 -10.99 -1.16
CA SER A 159 3.56 -10.85 0.05
C SER A 159 4.08 -11.76 1.18
N TYR A 160 5.37 -12.11 1.15
CA TYR A 160 6.02 -12.87 2.21
C TYR A 160 5.74 -12.24 3.58
N GLY A 161 5.38 -13.06 4.58
CA GLY A 161 5.22 -12.63 5.96
C GLY A 161 4.00 -11.75 6.28
N ILE A 162 3.14 -11.41 5.31
CA ILE A 162 1.97 -10.53 5.54
C ILE A 162 0.60 -11.20 5.37
N ARG A 163 0.56 -12.48 5.02
CA ARG A 163 -0.67 -13.29 4.91
C ARG A 163 -1.23 -13.61 6.31
N GLN A 164 -2.55 -13.48 6.50
CA GLN A 164 -3.21 -14.00 7.71
C GLN A 164 -3.34 -15.52 7.61
N LYS A 165 -3.03 -16.21 8.71
CA LYS A 165 -3.16 -17.67 8.81
C LYS A 165 -4.61 -18.07 9.06
#